data_AF-A0A3N5K0B9-F1
#
_entry.id   AF-A0A3N5K0B9-F1
#
_cell.length_a   1.000
_cell.length_b   1.000
_cell.length_c   1.000
_cell.angle_alpha   90.00
_cell.angle_beta   90.00
_cell.angle_gamma   90.00
#
_symmetry.space_group_name_H-M   'P 1'
#
loop_
_entity.id
_entity.type
_entity.pdbx_description
1 polymer ?
#
loop_
_entity_poly.entity_id
_entity_poly.type
_entity_poly.pdbx_seq_one_letter_code
_entity_poly.pdbx_strand_id
1 'polypeptide(L)'
;MEQFIYKVLPAVRMMLSKTGLHVVSFFEMQEPSIMKQILKKDSMPLRLLNCFIVEEKLTLEEKLILIQKKISSGTVFHCICFEGFGCVLAGRNARTIFNLRDALNTLLNNDIEASDYIFRTLSQENDKGANSPVLNKIAVITGGAQGFGEGIARDLFAKQANVVIVDTNKDKGTALAEDLNRTHGTANKALYIHCDISDELSVKNMIGEVVKNFGGIDIFISNAGILRAGDLDELDVSTFELMTKINYSGYFICAKYASKIMKQQYHYAPEYFMDIIQINSKSGLRGSNKNYAYAGAKFGGIGLTQSFALELMPYNIKVNSICPGNFLDGPLWADPKNGLFVQYLHAGKVPGAKTIDDVKKYYENQVPAKRGCRVDDVMKAIYYVIDQNYETGQAIPVTGGQVMLK
;
A
#
# COMPACT_ATOMS: atom_id res chain seq x y z
N MET A 1 14.62 -7.01 17.08
CA MET A 1 14.06 -7.20 15.72
C MET A 1 13.22 -6.02 15.24
N GLU A 2 12.18 -5.59 15.96
CA GLU A 2 11.29 -4.50 15.50
C GLU A 2 12.02 -3.20 15.14
N GLN A 3 12.87 -2.68 16.03
CA GLN A 3 13.62 -1.45 15.74
C GLN A 3 14.54 -1.59 14.54
N PHE A 4 15.06 -2.80 14.29
CA PHE A 4 15.86 -3.08 13.10
C PHE A 4 15.00 -2.95 11.84
N ILE A 5 13.85 -3.62 11.79
CA ILE A 5 12.92 -3.55 10.66
C ILE A 5 12.51 -2.10 10.39
N TYR A 6 12.09 -1.37 11.43
CA TYR A 6 11.51 -0.04 11.28
C TYR A 6 12.53 1.07 11.02
N LYS A 7 13.79 0.90 11.46
CA LYS A 7 14.83 1.93 11.30
C LYS A 7 15.81 1.61 10.19
N VAL A 8 16.29 0.37 10.12
CA VAL A 8 17.40 -0.02 9.23
C VAL A 8 16.92 -0.22 7.81
N LEU A 9 15.84 -0.97 7.59
CA LEU A 9 15.40 -1.30 6.22
C LEU A 9 15.01 -0.04 5.43
N PRO A 10 14.19 0.90 5.97
CA PRO A 10 13.88 2.15 5.27
C PRO A 10 15.10 3.03 5.03
N ALA A 11 16.03 3.07 5.99
CA ALA A 11 17.27 3.83 5.83
C ALA A 11 18.13 3.27 4.70
N VAL A 12 18.39 1.95 4.72
CA VAL A 12 19.18 1.28 3.68
C VAL A 12 18.55 1.46 2.31
N ARG A 13 17.22 1.33 2.20
CA ARG A 13 16.48 1.57 0.95
C ARG A 13 16.78 2.95 0.36
N MET A 14 16.61 3.99 1.18
CA MET A 14 16.77 5.38 0.75
C MET A 14 18.24 5.73 0.47
N MET A 15 19.19 5.14 1.19
CA MET A 15 20.62 5.30 0.90
C MET A 15 20.99 4.73 -0.47
N LEU A 16 20.45 3.56 -0.85
CA LEU A 16 20.70 2.91 -2.14
C LEU A 16 20.09 3.68 -3.32
N SER A 17 18.98 4.37 -3.10
CA SER A 17 18.27 5.12 -4.13
C SER A 17 17.65 6.37 -3.54
N LYS A 18 18.31 7.52 -3.71
CA LYS A 18 17.71 8.82 -3.36
C LYS A 18 16.44 9.13 -4.16
N THR A 19 16.22 8.40 -5.26
CA THR A 19 15.02 8.44 -6.10
C THR A 19 13.91 7.45 -5.68
N GLY A 20 14.13 6.63 -4.65
CA GLY A 20 13.16 5.64 -4.17
C GLY A 20 12.94 4.42 -5.09
N LEU A 21 13.65 4.34 -6.22
CA LEU A 21 13.46 3.29 -7.23
C LEU A 21 13.93 1.90 -6.79
N HIS A 22 14.82 1.81 -5.79
CA HIS A 22 15.26 0.53 -5.26
C HIS A 22 14.29 -0.01 -4.21
N VAL A 23 14.20 -1.33 -4.17
CA VAL A 23 13.47 -2.08 -3.18
C VAL A 23 14.50 -2.81 -2.30
N VAL A 24 14.12 -3.16 -1.07
CA VAL A 24 14.94 -4.02 -0.21
C VAL A 24 14.05 -5.04 0.48
N SER A 25 14.48 -6.30 0.56
CA SER A 25 13.79 -7.32 1.35
C SER A 25 14.71 -7.78 2.47
N PHE A 26 14.13 -7.97 3.64
CA PHE A 26 14.77 -8.64 4.76
C PHE A 26 14.60 -10.14 4.64
N PHE A 27 15.73 -10.84 4.77
CA PHE A 27 15.84 -12.27 4.81
C PHE A 27 16.26 -12.65 6.23
N GLU A 28 15.29 -13.09 7.02
CA GLU A 28 15.52 -13.56 8.39
C GLU A 28 16.29 -14.88 8.37
N MET A 29 17.24 -15.02 9.30
CA MET A 29 18.11 -16.19 9.35
C MET A 29 18.10 -16.82 10.74
N GLN A 30 18.02 -18.15 10.78
CA GLN A 30 18.12 -18.91 12.04
C GLN A 30 19.59 -19.04 12.52
N GLU A 31 20.58 -19.09 11.61
CA GLU A 31 22.00 -19.17 11.97
C GLU A 31 22.88 -18.23 11.11
N PRO A 32 23.26 -17.05 11.60
CA PRO A 32 24.10 -16.09 10.87
C PRO A 32 25.51 -16.60 10.48
N SER A 33 26.02 -17.61 11.21
CA SER A 33 27.30 -18.29 10.94
C SER A 33 27.32 -19.00 9.59
N ILE A 34 26.18 -19.57 9.16
CA ILE A 34 26.03 -20.27 7.89
C ILE A 34 26.19 -19.30 6.72
N MET A 35 25.60 -18.09 6.77
CA MET A 35 25.83 -17.11 5.69
C MET A 35 27.27 -16.62 5.66
N LYS A 36 27.94 -16.45 6.80
CA LYS A 36 29.38 -16.16 6.78
C LYS A 36 30.16 -17.24 6.05
N GLN A 37 29.82 -18.51 6.24
CA GLN A 37 30.46 -19.61 5.53
C GLN A 37 30.12 -19.61 4.04
N ILE A 38 28.86 -19.34 3.69
CA ILE A 38 28.39 -19.23 2.31
C ILE A 38 29.08 -18.06 1.61
N LEU A 39 29.06 -16.85 2.16
CA LEU A 39 29.73 -15.66 1.60
C LEU A 39 31.26 -15.83 1.50
N LYS A 40 31.86 -16.66 2.38
CA LYS A 40 33.29 -17.00 2.31
C LYS A 40 33.60 -18.13 1.35
N LYS A 41 32.60 -18.96 0.97
CA LYS A 41 32.79 -19.98 -0.06
C LYS A 41 32.92 -19.27 -1.39
N ASP A 42 34.06 -19.49 -2.02
CA ASP A 42 34.43 -18.94 -3.33
C ASP A 42 33.69 -19.70 -4.45
N SER A 43 32.40 -19.97 -4.28
CA SER A 43 31.56 -20.65 -5.26
C SER A 43 31.13 -19.67 -6.35
N MET A 44 31.11 -20.14 -7.60
CA MET A 44 30.83 -19.34 -8.80
C MET A 44 29.57 -18.43 -8.70
N PRO A 45 28.43 -18.87 -8.13
CA PRO A 45 27.21 -18.05 -8.09
C PRO A 45 27.32 -16.83 -7.16
N LEU A 46 28.07 -16.94 -6.06
CA LEU A 46 28.19 -15.87 -5.04
C LEU A 46 29.19 -14.77 -5.43
N ARG A 47 30.16 -15.08 -6.31
CA ARG A 47 31.09 -14.08 -6.86
C ARG A 47 30.39 -12.97 -7.65
N LEU A 48 29.17 -13.22 -8.14
CA LEU A 48 28.35 -12.24 -8.83
C LEU A 48 27.62 -11.29 -7.87
N LEU A 49 27.54 -11.63 -6.58
CA LEU A 49 26.91 -10.80 -5.56
C LEU A 49 27.94 -9.98 -4.79
N ASN A 50 27.87 -8.66 -4.95
CA ASN A 50 28.57 -7.76 -4.04
C ASN A 50 27.91 -7.80 -2.65
N CYS A 51 28.58 -8.45 -1.71
CA CYS A 51 28.10 -8.70 -0.35
C CYS A 51 28.89 -7.88 0.68
N PHE A 52 28.20 -7.40 1.71
CA PHE A 52 28.80 -6.67 2.82
C PHE A 52 28.38 -7.26 4.17
N ILE A 53 29.34 -7.50 5.07
CA ILE A 53 29.07 -8.02 6.41
C ILE A 53 29.21 -6.86 7.42
N VAL A 54 28.17 -6.69 8.24
CA VAL A 54 28.10 -5.73 9.32
C VAL A 54 28.19 -6.47 10.65
N GLU A 55 29.28 -6.24 11.37
CA GLU A 55 29.59 -6.92 12.62
C GLU A 55 28.57 -6.62 13.74
N GLU A 56 28.35 -7.60 14.63
CA GLU A 56 27.31 -7.54 15.67
C GLU A 56 27.54 -6.39 16.66
N LYS A 57 28.81 -6.17 17.05
CA LYS A 57 29.26 -5.25 18.10
C LYS A 57 28.91 -3.76 17.90
N LEU A 58 28.48 -3.40 16.69
CA LEU A 58 28.08 -2.03 16.37
C LEU A 58 26.63 -1.76 16.80
N THR A 59 26.38 -0.57 17.34
CA THR A 59 25.02 -0.04 17.53
C THR A 59 24.31 0.14 16.19
N LEU A 60 22.97 0.22 16.19
CA LEU A 60 22.21 0.42 14.94
C LEU A 60 22.62 1.70 14.17
N GLU A 61 22.98 2.76 14.90
CA GLU A 61 23.43 4.01 14.31
C GLU A 61 24.80 3.88 13.65
N GLU A 62 25.77 3.27 14.33
CA GLU A 62 27.09 2.98 13.76
C GLU A 62 26.99 2.08 12.52
N LYS A 63 26.08 1.09 12.55
CA LYS A 63 25.79 0.23 11.39
C LYS A 63 25.32 1.06 10.19
N LEU A 64 24.42 2.02 10.39
CA LEU A 64 23.90 2.89 9.34
C LEU A 64 24.96 3.86 8.80
N ILE A 65 25.77 4.47 9.66
CA ILE A 65 26.89 5.34 9.25
C ILE A 65 27.88 4.57 8.37
N LEU A 66 28.22 3.34 8.76
CA LEU A 66 29.13 2.47 8.01
C LEU A 66 28.57 2.14 6.62
N ILE A 67 27.29 1.77 6.54
CA ILE A 67 26.61 1.47 5.28
C ILE A 67 26.56 2.71 4.38
N GLN A 68 26.18 3.87 4.93
CA GLN A 68 26.12 5.13 4.19
C GLN A 68 27.48 5.50 3.59
N LYS A 69 28.56 5.35 4.35
CA LYS A 69 29.93 5.61 3.87
C LYS A 69 30.30 4.69 2.70
N LYS A 70 29.93 3.40 2.78
CA LYS A 70 30.21 2.40 1.74
C LYS A 70 29.40 2.62 0.46
N ILE A 71 28.11 2.98 0.59
CA ILE A 71 27.27 3.32 -0.56
C ILE A 71 27.76 4.62 -1.21
N SER A 72 28.11 5.63 -0.42
CA SER A 72 28.62 6.92 -0.92
C SER A 72 29.95 6.81 -1.68
N SER A 73 30.71 5.72 -1.48
CA SER A 73 31.94 5.45 -2.24
C SER A 73 31.68 4.76 -3.59
N GLY A 74 30.43 4.68 -4.04
CA GLY A 74 30.03 4.10 -5.32
C GLY A 74 29.79 2.58 -5.30
N THR A 75 29.74 1.97 -4.11
CA THR A 75 29.56 0.52 -3.99
C THR A 75 28.07 0.14 -4.09
N VAL A 76 27.70 -0.69 -5.06
CA VAL A 76 26.35 -1.27 -5.16
C VAL A 76 26.35 -2.64 -4.50
N PHE A 77 25.57 -2.81 -3.43
CA PHE A 77 25.43 -4.09 -2.73
C PHE A 77 24.15 -4.80 -3.15
N HIS A 78 24.24 -6.11 -3.31
CA HIS A 78 23.06 -6.97 -3.52
C HIS A 78 22.60 -7.63 -2.22
N CYS A 79 23.50 -7.79 -1.25
CA CYS A 79 23.21 -8.38 0.04
C CYS A 79 24.07 -7.75 1.14
N ILE A 80 23.43 -7.27 2.22
CA ILE A 80 24.08 -6.76 3.42
C ILE A 80 23.71 -7.68 4.58
N CYS A 81 24.67 -8.44 5.06
CA CYS A 81 24.50 -9.37 6.18
C CYS A 81 24.73 -8.65 7.51
N PHE A 82 23.72 -8.62 8.37
CA PHE A 82 23.79 -8.08 9.72
C PHE A 82 23.90 -9.23 10.73
N GLU A 83 25.06 -9.36 11.36
CA GLU A 83 25.26 -10.35 12.41
C GLU A 83 24.27 -10.13 13.57
N GLY A 84 23.66 -11.22 14.03
CA GLY A 84 22.60 -11.21 15.05
C GLY A 84 21.19 -10.87 14.53
N PHE A 85 21.01 -10.59 13.24
CA PHE A 85 19.69 -10.27 12.67
C PHE A 85 19.33 -11.10 11.43
N GLY A 86 20.10 -10.98 10.34
CA GLY A 86 19.75 -11.54 9.03
C GLY A 86 20.34 -10.73 7.89
N CYS A 87 19.86 -10.94 6.67
CA CYS A 87 20.36 -10.26 5.48
C CYS A 87 19.36 -9.25 4.93
N VAL A 88 19.85 -8.10 4.47
CA VAL A 88 19.08 -7.14 3.67
C VAL A 88 19.48 -7.33 2.21
N LEU A 89 18.53 -7.78 1.40
CA LEU A 89 18.68 -8.03 -0.04
C LEU A 89 18.23 -6.81 -0.81
N ALA A 90 19.08 -6.27 -1.66
CA ALA A 90 18.86 -5.04 -2.38
C ALA A 90 18.82 -5.28 -3.89
N GLY A 91 17.91 -4.59 -4.57
CA GLY A 91 17.77 -4.66 -6.01
C GLY A 91 17.02 -3.45 -6.58
N ARG A 92 17.14 -3.26 -7.90
CA ARG A 92 16.47 -2.16 -8.62
C ARG A 92 14.96 -2.32 -8.69
N ASN A 93 14.45 -3.53 -8.59
CA ASN A 93 13.03 -3.85 -8.63
C ASN A 93 12.74 -5.05 -7.71
N ALA A 94 11.47 -5.32 -7.45
CA ALA A 94 11.09 -6.40 -6.56
C ALA A 94 11.43 -7.78 -7.12
N ARG A 95 11.27 -8.01 -8.44
CA ARG A 95 11.59 -9.28 -9.08
C ARG A 95 13.04 -9.69 -8.82
N THR A 96 13.99 -8.77 -8.99
CA THR A 96 15.40 -9.02 -8.66
C THR A 96 15.54 -9.55 -7.23
N ILE A 97 14.88 -8.90 -6.28
CA ILE A 97 15.00 -9.21 -4.85
C ILE A 97 14.33 -10.53 -4.48
N PHE A 98 13.14 -10.80 -5.01
CA PHE A 98 12.45 -12.07 -4.76
C PHE A 98 13.22 -13.24 -5.40
N ASN A 99 13.76 -13.06 -6.60
CA ASN A 99 14.64 -14.05 -7.22
C ASN A 99 15.92 -14.27 -6.40
N LEU A 100 16.55 -13.21 -5.87
CA LEU A 100 17.71 -13.32 -4.97
C LEU A 100 17.35 -14.09 -3.70
N ARG A 101 16.17 -13.83 -3.13
CA ARG A 101 15.67 -14.52 -1.95
C ARG A 101 15.46 -16.01 -2.22
N ASP A 102 14.85 -16.34 -3.36
CA ASP A 102 14.63 -17.72 -3.79
C ASP A 102 15.98 -18.43 -4.05
N ALA A 103 16.91 -17.77 -4.72
CA ALA A 103 18.26 -18.31 -4.94
C ALA A 103 19.01 -18.60 -3.64
N LEU A 104 18.89 -17.72 -2.63
CA LEU A 104 19.48 -17.94 -1.30
C LEU A 104 18.80 -19.08 -0.54
N ASN A 105 17.47 -19.20 -0.61
CA ASN A 105 16.75 -20.33 -0.03
C ASN A 105 17.19 -21.66 -0.64
N THR A 106 17.28 -21.71 -1.98
CA THR A 106 17.73 -22.90 -2.72
C THR A 106 19.18 -23.27 -2.38
N LEU A 107 20.05 -22.28 -2.26
CA LEU A 107 21.44 -22.49 -1.86
C LEU A 107 21.55 -23.03 -0.42
N LEU A 108 20.73 -22.52 0.52
CA LEU A 108 20.67 -23.05 1.89
C LEU A 108 20.18 -24.50 1.95
N ASN A 109 19.42 -24.93 0.93
CA ASN A 109 19.00 -26.32 0.74
C ASN A 109 20.01 -27.17 -0.07
N ASN A 110 21.23 -26.68 -0.30
CA ASN A 110 22.34 -27.33 -1.04
C ASN A 110 22.10 -27.59 -2.53
N ASP A 111 21.20 -26.86 -3.21
CA ASP A 111 21.01 -26.96 -4.66
C ASP A 111 21.76 -25.82 -5.39
N ILE A 112 22.97 -26.13 -5.85
CA ILE A 112 23.90 -25.14 -6.41
C ILE A 112 23.56 -24.80 -7.87
N GLU A 113 23.06 -25.76 -8.66
CA GLU A 113 22.74 -25.57 -10.09
C GLU A 113 21.51 -24.67 -10.28
N ALA A 114 20.45 -24.89 -9.50
CA ALA A 114 19.26 -24.04 -9.54
C ALA A 114 19.56 -22.60 -9.11
N SER A 115 20.49 -22.41 -8.17
CA SER A 115 20.96 -21.08 -7.75
C SER A 115 21.70 -20.35 -8.88
N ASP A 116 22.63 -21.01 -9.59
CA ASP A 116 23.41 -20.40 -10.69
C ASP A 116 22.53 -19.95 -11.86
N TYR A 117 21.48 -20.72 -12.19
CA TYR A 117 20.51 -20.35 -13.22
C TYR A 117 19.77 -19.04 -12.89
N ILE A 118 19.35 -18.87 -11.62
CA ILE A 118 18.64 -17.66 -11.18
C ILE A 118 19.58 -16.45 -11.26
N PHE A 119 20.84 -16.57 -10.83
CA PHE A 119 21.82 -15.48 -10.90
C PHE A 119 22.15 -15.03 -12.33
N ARG A 120 22.26 -15.97 -13.29
CA ARG A 120 22.47 -15.62 -14.71
C ARG A 120 21.27 -14.91 -15.33
N THR A 121 20.06 -15.21 -14.86
CA THR A 121 18.84 -14.54 -15.34
C THR A 121 18.76 -13.09 -14.85
N LEU A 122 19.25 -12.82 -13.63
CA LEU A 122 19.28 -11.47 -13.04
C LEU A 122 20.22 -10.49 -13.77
N SER A 123 21.28 -10.98 -14.44
CA SER A 123 22.24 -10.14 -15.16
C SER A 123 21.81 -9.77 -16.59
N GLN A 124 20.67 -10.28 -17.06
CA GLN A 124 20.13 -10.04 -18.40
C GLN A 124 18.89 -9.14 -18.42
N GLU A 125 18.48 -8.57 -17.28
CA GLU A 125 17.31 -7.70 -17.20
C GLU A 125 17.57 -6.34 -17.86
N ASN A 126 17.00 -6.15 -19.06
CA ASN A 126 16.86 -4.84 -19.68
C ASN A 126 15.57 -4.17 -19.21
N ASP A 127 15.70 -3.10 -18.43
CA ASP A 127 14.58 -2.21 -18.11
C ASP A 127 14.10 -1.52 -19.39
N LYS A 128 12.90 -1.87 -19.84
CA LYS A 128 12.19 -1.02 -20.81
C LYS A 128 11.73 0.21 -20.04
N GLY A 129 12.31 1.36 -20.34
CA GLY A 129 11.98 2.65 -19.72
C GLY A 129 10.48 2.94 -19.79
N ALA A 130 9.77 2.65 -18.71
CA ALA A 130 8.38 3.02 -18.54
C ALA A 130 8.33 4.39 -17.87
N ASN A 131 7.78 5.40 -18.55
CA ASN A 131 7.51 6.69 -17.93
C ASN A 131 6.22 6.56 -17.11
N SER A 132 6.35 6.26 -15.81
CA SER A 132 5.23 6.10 -14.88
C SER A 132 5.49 6.87 -13.58
N PRO A 133 4.51 7.65 -13.07
CA PRO A 133 4.66 8.41 -11.82
C PRO A 133 4.79 7.52 -10.57
N VAL A 134 4.46 6.23 -10.72
CA VAL A 134 4.49 5.23 -9.63
C VAL A 134 5.47 4.10 -9.91
N LEU A 135 6.38 4.27 -10.88
CA LEU A 135 7.42 3.30 -11.19
C LEU A 135 8.19 2.88 -9.92
N ASN A 136 8.17 1.58 -9.63
CA ASN A 136 8.79 0.91 -8.49
C ASN A 136 8.33 1.40 -7.10
N LYS A 137 7.37 2.34 -7.01
CA LYS A 137 6.81 2.79 -5.73
C LYS A 137 6.10 1.64 -5.02
N ILE A 138 6.16 1.64 -3.71
CA ILE A 138 5.51 0.69 -2.81
C ILE A 138 4.17 1.27 -2.38
N ALA A 139 3.10 0.74 -2.96
CA ALA A 139 1.72 1.15 -2.68
C ALA A 139 1.03 0.12 -1.77
N VAL A 140 0.60 0.55 -0.59
CA VAL A 140 -0.19 -0.26 0.35
C VAL A 140 -1.65 0.15 0.25
N ILE A 141 -2.55 -0.78 0.00
CA ILE A 141 -3.99 -0.50 -0.18
C ILE A 141 -4.81 -1.33 0.81
N THR A 142 -5.45 -0.67 1.77
CA THR A 142 -6.38 -1.33 2.70
C THR A 142 -7.76 -1.51 2.08
N GLY A 143 -8.44 -2.63 2.39
CA GLY A 143 -9.65 -3.02 1.67
C GLY A 143 -9.36 -3.31 0.20
N GLY A 144 -8.15 -3.80 -0.10
CA GLY A 144 -7.61 -3.93 -1.44
C GLY A 144 -8.17 -5.12 -2.24
N ALA A 145 -8.94 -6.01 -1.63
CA ALA A 145 -9.34 -7.26 -2.27
C ALA A 145 -10.62 -7.15 -3.13
N GLN A 146 -11.29 -6.00 -3.16
CA GLN A 146 -12.51 -5.79 -3.94
C GLN A 146 -12.82 -4.32 -4.22
N GLY A 147 -13.74 -4.07 -5.17
CA GLY A 147 -14.29 -2.73 -5.42
C GLY A 147 -13.22 -1.73 -5.86
N PHE A 148 -13.24 -0.52 -5.29
CA PHE A 148 -12.21 0.48 -5.60
C PHE A 148 -10.81 0.01 -5.22
N GLY A 149 -10.66 -0.69 -4.09
CA GLY A 149 -9.35 -1.17 -3.63
C GLY A 149 -8.69 -2.11 -4.63
N GLU A 150 -9.44 -3.08 -5.16
CA GLU A 150 -8.96 -3.98 -6.21
C GLU A 150 -8.62 -3.22 -7.48
N GLY A 151 -9.50 -2.31 -7.92
CA GLY A 151 -9.25 -1.51 -9.13
C GLY A 151 -7.99 -0.66 -9.02
N ILE A 152 -7.78 -0.02 -7.88
CA ILE A 152 -6.58 0.77 -7.58
C ILE A 152 -5.34 -0.12 -7.58
N ALA A 153 -5.41 -1.30 -6.96
CA ALA A 153 -4.30 -2.27 -6.95
C ALA A 153 -3.91 -2.70 -8.37
N ARG A 154 -4.89 -3.01 -9.22
CA ARG A 154 -4.67 -3.39 -10.62
C ARG A 154 -4.04 -2.26 -11.43
N ASP A 155 -4.55 -1.05 -11.31
CA ASP A 155 -4.06 0.11 -12.08
C ASP A 155 -2.61 0.47 -11.67
N LEU A 156 -2.33 0.57 -10.37
CA LEU A 156 -0.98 0.83 -9.87
C LEU A 156 0.02 -0.25 -10.29
N PHE A 157 -0.37 -1.53 -10.23
CA PHE A 157 0.49 -2.63 -10.66
C PHE A 157 0.78 -2.58 -12.18
N ALA A 158 -0.24 -2.27 -12.99
CA ALA A 158 -0.06 -2.07 -14.43
C ALA A 158 0.89 -0.89 -14.74
N LYS A 159 0.91 0.13 -13.88
CA LYS A 159 1.86 1.25 -13.91
C LYS A 159 3.20 0.97 -13.22
N GLN A 160 3.56 -0.30 -13.04
CA GLN A 160 4.85 -0.74 -12.52
C GLN A 160 5.10 -0.33 -11.05
N ALA A 161 4.06 -0.24 -10.23
CA ALA A 161 4.22 -0.15 -8.77
C ALA A 161 4.34 -1.55 -8.15
N ASN A 162 5.00 -1.63 -7.00
CA ASN A 162 4.85 -2.74 -6.07
C ASN A 162 3.56 -2.53 -5.28
N VAL A 163 2.73 -3.56 -5.17
CA VAL A 163 1.38 -3.43 -4.63
C VAL A 163 1.17 -4.38 -3.45
N VAL A 164 0.78 -3.84 -2.31
CA VAL A 164 0.42 -4.61 -1.12
C VAL A 164 -1.09 -4.53 -0.92
N ILE A 165 -1.76 -5.65 -1.15
CA ILE A 165 -3.20 -5.84 -0.97
C ILE A 165 -3.43 -6.19 0.50
N VAL A 166 -4.02 -5.26 1.24
CA VAL A 166 -4.32 -5.44 2.66
C VAL A 166 -5.83 -5.60 2.84
N ASP A 167 -6.26 -6.76 3.33
CA ASP A 167 -7.69 -7.06 3.50
C ASP A 167 -7.93 -8.17 4.53
N THR A 168 -9.12 -8.19 5.14
CA THR A 168 -9.53 -9.30 6.02
C THR A 168 -9.96 -10.52 5.21
N ASN A 169 -10.37 -10.34 3.94
CA ASN A 169 -10.74 -11.44 3.05
C ASN A 169 -9.50 -12.09 2.43
N LYS A 170 -9.04 -13.17 3.06
CA LYS A 170 -7.86 -13.93 2.61
C LYS A 170 -7.98 -14.47 1.20
N ASP A 171 -9.12 -15.08 0.86
CA ASP A 171 -9.28 -15.79 -0.40
C ASP A 171 -9.25 -14.83 -1.59
N LYS A 172 -10.03 -13.73 -1.52
CA LYS A 172 -10.02 -12.70 -2.57
C LYS A 172 -8.68 -11.99 -2.68
N GLY A 173 -8.07 -11.64 -1.54
CA GLY A 173 -6.79 -10.93 -1.52
C GLY A 173 -5.65 -11.77 -2.08
N THR A 174 -5.59 -13.05 -1.72
CA THR A 174 -4.60 -14.00 -2.24
C THR A 174 -4.79 -14.23 -3.73
N ALA A 175 -6.02 -14.49 -4.18
CA ALA A 175 -6.33 -14.69 -5.59
C ALA A 175 -5.94 -13.48 -6.45
N LEU A 176 -6.22 -12.26 -5.98
CA LEU A 176 -5.82 -11.03 -6.68
C LEU A 176 -4.30 -10.88 -6.76
N ALA A 177 -3.56 -11.13 -5.68
CA ALA A 177 -2.11 -11.07 -5.69
C ALA A 177 -1.50 -12.09 -6.68
N GLU A 178 -2.03 -13.31 -6.71
CA GLU A 178 -1.61 -14.36 -7.65
C GLU A 178 -1.92 -13.99 -9.10
N ASP A 179 -3.11 -13.47 -9.38
CA ASP A 179 -3.52 -13.00 -10.70
C ASP A 179 -2.60 -11.90 -11.24
N LEU A 180 -2.34 -10.87 -10.42
CA LEU A 180 -1.41 -9.79 -10.77
C LEU A 180 -0.01 -10.34 -11.06
N ASN A 181 0.53 -11.19 -10.18
CA ASN A 181 1.88 -11.74 -10.34
C ASN A 181 2.02 -12.71 -11.53
N ARG A 182 0.93 -13.33 -12.00
CA ARG A 182 0.93 -14.22 -13.18
C ARG A 182 1.03 -13.43 -14.48
N THR A 183 0.59 -12.18 -14.48
CA THR A 183 0.63 -11.34 -15.68
C THR A 183 2.08 -11.07 -16.08
N HIS A 184 2.54 -11.74 -17.14
CA HIS A 184 3.91 -11.60 -17.63
C HIS A 184 4.17 -10.17 -18.12
N GLY A 185 5.22 -9.51 -17.62
CA GLY A 185 5.69 -8.23 -18.17
C GLY A 185 6.10 -7.14 -17.18
N THR A 186 5.94 -7.33 -15.87
CA THR A 186 6.38 -6.35 -14.85
C THR A 186 7.44 -6.91 -13.92
N ALA A 187 8.48 -6.13 -13.63
CA ALA A 187 9.51 -6.48 -12.65
C ALA A 187 9.08 -6.22 -11.19
N ASN A 188 7.82 -5.84 -10.98
CA ASN A 188 7.26 -5.55 -9.66
C ASN A 188 6.42 -6.70 -9.11
N LYS A 189 6.11 -6.64 -7.81
CA LYS A 189 5.44 -7.72 -7.09
C LYS A 189 4.14 -7.24 -6.43
N ALA A 190 3.11 -8.08 -6.49
CA ALA A 190 1.91 -7.96 -5.66
C ALA A 190 2.02 -8.89 -4.45
N LEU A 191 1.69 -8.41 -3.25
CA LEU A 191 1.69 -9.18 -2.00
C LEU A 191 0.35 -9.01 -1.29
N TYR A 192 -0.25 -10.12 -0.83
CA TYR A 192 -1.39 -10.07 0.08
C TYR A 192 -0.92 -10.09 1.54
N ILE A 193 -1.53 -9.25 2.39
CA ILE A 193 -1.36 -9.29 3.85
C ILE A 193 -2.72 -9.22 4.52
N HIS A 194 -3.00 -10.17 5.41
CA HIS A 194 -4.20 -10.14 6.24
C HIS A 194 -4.08 -9.07 7.33
N CYS A 195 -5.08 -8.18 7.43
CA CYS A 195 -5.12 -7.17 8.48
C CYS A 195 -6.55 -6.71 8.78
N ASP A 196 -6.91 -6.64 10.06
CA ASP A 196 -8.05 -5.87 10.53
C ASP A 196 -7.56 -4.47 10.94
N ILE A 197 -7.94 -3.46 10.16
CA ILE A 197 -7.51 -2.07 10.40
C ILE A 197 -8.10 -1.46 11.68
N SER A 198 -9.09 -2.12 12.29
CA SER A 198 -9.68 -1.72 13.57
C SER A 198 -8.83 -2.19 14.78
N ASP A 199 -7.85 -3.07 14.55
CA ASP A 199 -6.91 -3.55 15.55
C ASP A 199 -5.52 -2.94 15.33
N GLU A 200 -5.02 -2.22 16.34
CA GLU A 200 -3.74 -1.53 16.28
C GLU A 200 -2.56 -2.49 16.10
N LEU A 201 -2.59 -3.64 16.76
CA LEU A 201 -1.52 -4.63 16.65
C LEU A 201 -1.49 -5.26 15.25
N SER A 202 -2.66 -5.57 14.68
CA SER A 202 -2.79 -6.04 13.30
C SER A 202 -2.16 -5.05 12.31
N VAL A 203 -2.46 -3.75 12.43
CA VAL A 203 -1.87 -2.72 11.55
C VAL A 203 -0.36 -2.60 11.75
N LYS A 204 0.12 -2.61 12.99
CA LYS A 204 1.55 -2.59 13.30
C LYS A 204 2.28 -3.77 12.64
N ASN A 205 1.71 -4.97 12.72
CA ASN A 205 2.29 -6.16 12.13
C ASN A 205 2.27 -6.09 10.60
N MET A 206 1.17 -5.64 10.00
CA MET A 206 1.06 -5.42 8.55
C MET A 206 2.15 -4.46 8.05
N ILE A 207 2.35 -3.32 8.71
CA ILE A 207 3.42 -2.37 8.35
C ILE A 207 4.81 -3.01 8.46
N GLY A 208 5.03 -3.82 9.50
CA GLY A 208 6.26 -4.60 9.65
C GLY A 208 6.51 -5.55 8.48
N GLU A 209 5.48 -6.27 8.04
CA GLU A 209 5.56 -7.18 6.89
C GLU A 209 5.79 -6.44 5.56
N VAL A 210 5.16 -5.27 5.35
CA VAL A 210 5.45 -4.42 4.18
C VAL A 210 6.93 -4.02 4.16
N VAL A 211 7.43 -3.50 5.29
CA VAL A 211 8.83 -3.05 5.40
C VAL A 211 9.80 -4.22 5.28
N LYS A 212 9.48 -5.41 5.80
CA LYS A 212 10.30 -6.62 5.59
C LYS A 212 10.40 -7.00 4.13
N ASN A 213 9.33 -6.87 3.34
CA ASN A 213 9.34 -7.36 1.94
C ASN A 213 9.81 -6.31 0.94
N PHE A 214 9.60 -5.02 1.23
CA PHE A 214 9.88 -3.94 0.28
C PHE A 214 10.79 -2.83 0.83
N GLY A 215 11.04 -2.82 2.14
CA GLY A 215 11.95 -1.90 2.79
C GLY A 215 11.35 -0.53 3.09
N GLY A 216 10.09 -0.29 2.79
CA GLY A 216 9.48 1.02 3.00
C GLY A 216 8.04 1.12 2.51
N ILE A 217 7.50 2.34 2.50
CA ILE A 217 6.18 2.70 1.99
C ILE A 217 6.30 4.04 1.26
N ASP A 218 5.81 4.11 0.03
CA ASP A 218 5.79 5.36 -0.75
C ASP A 218 4.38 5.93 -0.85
N ILE A 219 3.39 5.06 -1.01
CA ILE A 219 1.99 5.42 -1.14
C ILE A 219 1.19 4.55 -0.18
N PHE A 220 0.41 5.17 0.71
CA PHE A 220 -0.52 4.48 1.59
C PHE A 220 -1.95 4.89 1.26
N ILE A 221 -2.73 3.96 0.70
CA ILE A 221 -4.14 4.17 0.33
C ILE A 221 -5.04 3.55 1.40
N SER A 222 -5.60 4.40 2.25
CA SER A 222 -6.61 4.01 3.24
C SER A 222 -7.98 3.95 2.56
N ASN A 223 -8.34 2.76 2.05
CA ASN A 223 -9.59 2.54 1.31
C ASN A 223 -10.62 1.69 2.06
N ALA A 224 -10.19 0.90 3.04
CA ALA A 224 -11.12 0.09 3.84
C ALA A 224 -12.21 0.93 4.49
N GLY A 225 -13.43 0.39 4.49
CA GLY A 225 -14.59 1.04 5.08
C GLY A 225 -15.84 0.18 4.97
N ILE A 226 -16.78 0.41 5.88
CA ILE A 226 -18.07 -0.29 5.90
C ILE A 226 -19.21 0.72 5.99
N LEU A 227 -20.36 0.37 5.43
CA LEU A 227 -21.58 1.16 5.52
C LEU A 227 -22.71 0.24 5.98
N ARG A 228 -23.43 0.66 7.01
CA ARG A 228 -24.70 0.07 7.43
C ARG A 228 -25.70 1.21 7.57
N ALA A 229 -26.80 1.13 6.84
CA ALA A 229 -27.86 2.13 6.88
C ALA A 229 -28.85 1.78 8.00
N GLY A 230 -29.44 2.79 8.63
CA GLY A 230 -30.49 2.58 9.62
C GLY A 230 -31.22 3.88 9.96
N ASP A 231 -32.42 3.73 10.51
CA ASP A 231 -33.21 4.82 11.05
C ASP A 231 -32.67 5.26 12.42
N LEU A 232 -32.88 6.53 12.76
CA LEU A 232 -32.22 7.16 13.91
C LEU A 232 -32.61 6.51 15.24
N ASP A 233 -33.86 6.10 15.34
CA ASP A 233 -34.49 5.44 16.48
C ASP A 233 -34.28 3.92 16.51
N GLU A 234 -33.73 3.33 15.45
CA GLU A 234 -33.56 1.87 15.31
C GLU A 234 -32.09 1.41 15.27
N LEU A 235 -31.15 2.27 14.84
CA LEU A 235 -29.75 1.85 14.70
C LEU A 235 -29.12 1.57 16.07
N ASP A 236 -28.58 0.37 16.23
CA ASP A 236 -27.89 -0.02 17.44
C ASP A 236 -26.57 0.74 17.64
N VAL A 237 -26.29 1.09 18.89
CA VAL A 237 -25.05 1.79 19.28
C VAL A 237 -23.82 1.01 18.85
N SER A 238 -23.84 -0.33 18.96
CA SER A 238 -22.73 -1.19 18.53
C SER A 238 -22.42 -1.07 17.03
N THR A 239 -23.43 -0.95 16.17
CA THR A 239 -23.22 -0.71 14.74
C THR A 239 -22.67 0.70 14.48
N PHE A 240 -23.14 1.71 15.21
CA PHE A 240 -22.58 3.07 15.13
C PHE A 240 -21.09 3.08 15.50
N GLU A 241 -20.75 2.46 16.63
CA GLU A 241 -19.37 2.33 17.13
C GLU A 241 -18.49 1.53 16.18
N LEU A 242 -18.99 0.41 15.64
CA LEU A 242 -18.25 -0.39 14.65
C LEU A 242 -17.92 0.41 13.39
N MET A 243 -18.89 1.16 12.85
CA MET A 243 -18.66 2.04 11.69
C MET A 243 -17.63 3.12 12.01
N THR A 244 -17.67 3.70 13.20
CA THR A 244 -16.69 4.70 13.65
C THR A 244 -15.31 4.08 13.79
N LYS A 245 -15.21 2.92 14.45
CA LYS A 245 -13.97 2.19 14.68
C LYS A 245 -13.26 1.85 13.36
N ILE A 246 -13.98 1.37 12.36
CA ILE A 246 -13.40 1.00 11.06
C ILE A 246 -13.13 2.23 10.18
N ASN A 247 -14.13 3.09 9.95
CA ASN A 247 -14.01 4.17 8.95
C ASN A 247 -13.20 5.37 9.44
N TYR A 248 -13.15 5.62 10.76
CA TYR A 248 -12.47 6.76 11.36
C TYR A 248 -11.21 6.33 12.11
N SER A 249 -11.34 5.53 13.17
CA SER A 249 -10.18 5.11 13.98
C SER A 249 -9.20 4.27 13.17
N GLY A 250 -9.69 3.38 12.29
CA GLY A 250 -8.83 2.59 11.42
C GLY A 250 -7.99 3.41 10.46
N TYR A 251 -8.50 4.53 9.94
CA TYR A 251 -7.71 5.48 9.14
C TYR A 251 -6.59 6.11 9.98
N PHE A 252 -6.91 6.58 11.18
CA PHE A 252 -5.91 7.12 12.11
C PHE A 252 -4.80 6.10 12.42
N ILE A 253 -5.16 4.87 12.79
CA ILE A 253 -4.18 3.82 13.14
C ILE A 253 -3.26 3.56 11.93
N CYS A 254 -3.83 3.40 10.74
CA CYS A 254 -3.07 3.22 9.50
C CYS A 254 -2.08 4.37 9.26
N ALA A 255 -2.55 5.62 9.29
CA ALA A 255 -1.72 6.80 9.08
C ALA A 255 -0.61 6.94 10.15
N LYS A 256 -0.92 6.62 11.42
CA LYS A 256 0.03 6.64 12.54
C LYS A 256 1.23 5.71 12.29
N TYR A 257 1.01 4.49 11.80
CA TYR A 257 2.12 3.55 11.58
C TYR A 257 2.81 3.73 10.23
N ALA A 258 2.07 4.09 9.17
CA ALA A 258 2.66 4.42 7.89
C ALA A 258 3.59 5.64 7.99
N SER A 259 3.15 6.71 8.66
CA SER A 259 3.95 7.94 8.83
C SER A 259 5.24 7.72 9.61
N LYS A 260 5.32 6.76 10.54
CA LYS A 260 6.57 6.41 11.23
C LYS A 260 7.64 5.92 10.26
N ILE A 261 7.26 5.06 9.31
CA ILE A 261 8.16 4.55 8.27
C ILE A 261 8.54 5.67 7.30
N MET A 262 7.56 6.44 6.86
CA MET A 262 7.79 7.55 5.92
C MET A 262 8.70 8.65 6.53
N LYS A 263 8.53 9.01 7.82
CA LYS A 263 9.44 9.94 8.53
C LYS A 263 10.87 9.39 8.60
N GLN A 264 11.02 8.08 8.77
CA GLN A 264 12.33 7.43 8.71
C GLN A 264 12.94 7.53 7.30
N GLN A 265 12.15 7.32 6.24
CA GLN A 265 12.61 7.48 4.86
C GLN A 265 13.06 8.93 4.58
N TYR A 266 12.27 9.91 5.00
CA TYR A 266 12.56 11.33 4.85
C TYR A 266 13.95 11.70 5.40
N HIS A 267 14.33 11.14 6.55
CA HIS A 267 15.64 11.43 7.16
C HIS A 267 16.83 11.10 6.26
N TYR A 268 16.68 10.15 5.32
CA TYR A 268 17.73 9.74 4.39
C TYR A 268 17.49 10.22 2.95
N ALA A 269 16.29 10.69 2.62
CA ALA A 269 15.94 11.24 1.32
C ALA A 269 14.96 12.42 1.50
N PRO A 270 15.43 13.58 1.99
CA PRO A 270 14.56 14.70 2.35
C PRO A 270 13.83 15.31 1.15
N GLU A 271 14.33 15.16 -0.07
CA GLU A 271 13.68 15.65 -1.30
C GLU A 271 12.55 14.73 -1.80
N TYR A 272 12.39 13.54 -1.21
CA TYR A 272 11.49 12.52 -1.72
C TYR A 272 10.08 12.66 -1.13
N PHE A 273 9.08 12.82 -2.00
CA PHE A 273 7.68 12.90 -1.62
C PHE A 273 7.01 11.54 -1.48
N MET A 274 6.17 11.42 -0.45
CA MET A 274 5.36 10.25 -0.13
C MET A 274 3.90 10.69 0.07
N ASP A 275 2.97 9.75 -0.10
CA ASP A 275 1.54 10.06 -0.13
C ASP A 275 0.74 9.15 0.81
N ILE A 276 -0.08 9.75 1.67
CA ILE A 276 -1.18 9.07 2.37
C ILE A 276 -2.49 9.55 1.76
N ILE A 277 -3.23 8.63 1.14
CA ILE A 277 -4.46 8.94 0.41
C ILE A 277 -5.62 8.20 1.08
N GLN A 278 -6.62 8.94 1.55
CA GLN A 278 -7.87 8.34 2.01
C GLN A 278 -8.85 8.22 0.83
N ILE A 279 -9.38 7.01 0.59
CA ILE A 279 -10.59 6.87 -0.22
C ILE A 279 -11.79 7.13 0.70
N ASN A 280 -12.23 8.38 0.67
CA ASN A 280 -13.35 8.91 1.42
C ASN A 280 -14.65 8.67 0.62
N SER A 281 -15.56 9.65 0.58
CA SER A 281 -16.86 9.55 -0.09
C SER A 281 -17.44 10.94 -0.30
N LYS A 282 -18.36 11.09 -1.26
CA LYS A 282 -19.27 12.25 -1.29
C LYS A 282 -20.03 12.45 0.03
N SER A 283 -20.23 11.38 0.81
CA SER A 283 -20.85 11.46 2.15
C SER A 283 -19.96 12.11 3.21
N GLY A 284 -18.67 12.33 2.94
CA GLY A 284 -17.80 13.18 3.75
C GLY A 284 -17.93 14.67 3.42
N LEU A 285 -18.54 15.01 2.29
CA LEU A 285 -18.75 16.39 1.83
C LEU A 285 -20.18 16.89 2.09
N ARG A 286 -21.14 15.96 2.21
CA ARG A 286 -22.55 16.25 2.45
C ARG A 286 -23.17 15.14 3.29
N GLY A 287 -24.03 15.52 4.25
CA GLY A 287 -24.79 14.56 5.04
C GLY A 287 -25.57 13.57 4.18
N SER A 288 -25.68 12.33 4.67
CA SER A 288 -26.31 11.22 3.96
C SER A 288 -27.47 10.64 4.77
N ASN A 289 -28.68 10.74 4.21
CA ASN A 289 -29.91 10.29 4.89
C ASN A 289 -29.82 8.80 5.26
N LYS A 290 -30.16 8.47 6.52
CA LYS A 290 -30.09 7.12 7.11
C LYS A 290 -28.69 6.46 7.08
N ASN A 291 -27.62 7.23 6.84
CA ASN A 291 -26.23 6.76 6.83
C ASN A 291 -25.36 7.67 7.71
N TYR A 292 -25.92 8.23 8.78
CA TYR A 292 -25.30 9.31 9.55
C TYR A 292 -24.01 8.89 10.27
N ALA A 293 -23.89 7.64 10.73
CA ALA A 293 -22.64 7.13 11.32
C ALA A 293 -21.50 7.06 10.28
N TYR A 294 -21.81 6.55 9.08
CA TYR A 294 -20.87 6.54 7.95
C TYR A 294 -20.50 7.95 7.51
N ALA A 295 -21.49 8.83 7.34
CA ALA A 295 -21.24 10.22 6.97
C ALA A 295 -20.38 10.92 8.02
N GLY A 296 -20.73 10.82 9.31
CA GLY A 296 -19.95 11.40 10.41
C GLY A 296 -18.49 10.94 10.40
N ALA A 297 -18.25 9.64 10.25
CA ALA A 297 -16.90 9.10 10.13
C ALA A 297 -16.16 9.62 8.88
N LYS A 298 -16.84 9.77 7.74
CA LYS A 298 -16.25 10.31 6.50
C LYS A 298 -15.98 11.81 6.57
N PHE A 299 -16.83 12.61 7.21
CA PHE A 299 -16.57 14.01 7.56
C PHE A 299 -15.36 14.11 8.49
N GLY A 300 -15.33 13.32 9.55
CA GLY A 300 -14.18 13.24 10.46
C GLY A 300 -12.90 12.84 9.72
N GLY A 301 -12.98 11.91 8.77
CA GLY A 301 -11.86 11.51 7.92
C GLY A 301 -11.21 12.68 7.18
N ILE A 302 -12.01 13.64 6.69
CA ILE A 302 -11.48 14.86 6.06
C ILE A 302 -10.77 15.75 7.10
N GLY A 303 -11.34 15.88 8.30
CA GLY A 303 -10.68 16.58 9.40
C GLY A 303 -9.33 15.96 9.78
N LEU A 304 -9.26 14.62 9.83
CA LEU A 304 -8.00 13.89 10.02
C LEU A 304 -7.02 14.14 8.86
N THR A 305 -7.48 14.07 7.61
CA THR A 305 -6.64 14.39 6.43
C THR A 305 -6.00 15.76 6.56
N GLN A 306 -6.77 16.80 6.90
CA GLN A 306 -6.25 18.15 7.08
C GLN A 306 -5.25 18.24 8.24
N SER A 307 -5.57 17.59 9.36
CA SER A 307 -4.73 17.62 10.56
C SER A 307 -3.40 16.90 10.35
N PHE A 308 -3.44 15.72 9.72
CA PHE A 308 -2.24 14.97 9.36
C PHE A 308 -1.42 15.70 8.29
N ALA A 309 -2.07 16.33 7.30
CA ALA A 309 -1.36 17.12 6.30
C ALA A 309 -0.51 18.23 6.92
N LEU A 310 -1.06 18.98 7.89
CA LEU A 310 -0.33 20.02 8.62
C LEU A 310 0.89 19.46 9.37
N GLU A 311 0.73 18.32 10.04
CA GLU A 311 1.83 17.69 10.79
C GLU A 311 2.90 17.09 9.88
N LEU A 312 2.50 16.49 8.76
CA LEU A 312 3.34 15.59 7.97
C LEU A 312 4.01 16.26 6.77
N MET A 313 3.54 17.43 6.33
CA MET A 313 4.16 18.18 5.23
C MET A 313 5.64 18.54 5.47
N PRO A 314 6.12 18.90 6.69
CA PRO A 314 7.54 19.11 6.96
C PRO A 314 8.44 17.89 6.71
N TYR A 315 7.86 16.71 6.49
CA TYR A 315 8.54 15.46 6.16
C TYR A 315 8.30 15.02 4.70
N ASN A 316 7.78 15.91 3.85
CA ASN A 316 7.35 15.63 2.47
C ASN A 316 6.38 14.46 2.35
N ILE A 317 5.51 14.31 3.36
CA ILE A 317 4.42 13.34 3.35
C ILE A 317 3.11 14.13 3.13
N LYS A 318 2.56 14.02 1.93
CA LYS A 318 1.27 14.61 1.58
C LYS A 318 0.14 13.73 2.11
N VAL A 319 -0.95 14.36 2.55
CA VAL A 319 -2.13 13.65 3.03
C VAL A 319 -3.37 14.24 2.36
N ASN A 320 -4.06 13.45 1.55
CA ASN A 320 -5.23 13.91 0.81
C ASN A 320 -6.38 12.90 0.90
N SER A 321 -7.60 13.39 0.69
CA SER A 321 -8.83 12.62 0.64
C SER A 321 -9.40 12.69 -0.78
N ILE A 322 -9.74 11.54 -1.34
CA ILE A 322 -10.53 11.46 -2.57
C ILE A 322 -11.95 11.10 -2.18
N CYS A 323 -12.94 11.82 -2.70
CA CYS A 323 -14.34 11.70 -2.33
C CYS A 323 -15.18 11.21 -3.53
N PRO A 324 -15.21 9.89 -3.80
CA PRO A 324 -15.98 9.35 -4.91
C PRO A 324 -17.50 9.51 -4.74
N GLY A 325 -18.18 9.60 -5.88
CA GLY A 325 -19.60 9.31 -6.00
C GLY A 325 -19.90 7.81 -5.86
N ASN A 326 -21.10 7.40 -6.26
CA ASN A 326 -21.51 6.00 -6.14
C ASN A 326 -20.77 5.13 -7.17
N PHE A 327 -20.06 4.09 -6.72
CA PHE A 327 -19.55 3.03 -7.60
C PHE A 327 -20.64 2.00 -7.83
N LEU A 328 -21.55 2.31 -8.78
CA LEU A 328 -22.77 1.54 -9.00
C LEU A 328 -22.53 0.11 -9.45
N ASP A 329 -21.41 -0.15 -10.14
CA ASP A 329 -21.04 -1.51 -10.57
C ASP A 329 -20.17 -2.24 -9.54
N GLY A 330 -19.80 -1.56 -8.43
CA GLY A 330 -18.99 -2.12 -7.36
C GLY A 330 -19.77 -3.05 -6.43
N PRO A 331 -19.09 -3.91 -5.67
CA PRO A 331 -19.72 -4.94 -4.83
C PRO A 331 -20.65 -4.35 -3.76
N LEU A 332 -20.37 -3.15 -3.24
CA LEU A 332 -21.26 -2.49 -2.29
C LEU A 332 -22.65 -2.23 -2.87
N TRP A 333 -22.76 -1.93 -4.17
CA TRP A 333 -24.02 -1.61 -4.83
C TRP A 333 -24.64 -2.83 -5.52
N ALA A 334 -23.84 -3.55 -6.31
CA ALA A 334 -24.30 -4.55 -7.26
C ALA A 334 -24.30 -5.99 -6.72
N ASP A 335 -23.85 -6.24 -5.48
CA ASP A 335 -23.92 -7.59 -4.91
C ASP A 335 -25.38 -8.09 -4.92
N PRO A 336 -25.65 -9.29 -5.47
CA PRO A 336 -27.01 -9.76 -5.72
C PRO A 336 -27.76 -10.17 -4.44
N LYS A 337 -27.07 -10.29 -3.30
CA LYS A 337 -27.67 -10.69 -2.01
C LYS A 337 -27.71 -9.51 -1.05
N ASN A 338 -26.58 -8.82 -0.93
CA ASN A 338 -26.33 -7.82 0.11
C ASN A 338 -26.05 -6.43 -0.46
N GLY A 339 -26.11 -6.23 -1.79
CA GLY A 339 -25.84 -4.95 -2.42
C GLY A 339 -26.91 -3.90 -2.11
N LEU A 340 -26.52 -2.62 -2.13
CA LEU A 340 -27.42 -1.51 -1.84
C LEU A 340 -28.63 -1.45 -2.77
N PHE A 341 -28.52 -1.90 -4.04
CA PHE A 341 -29.69 -1.94 -4.91
C PHE A 341 -30.80 -2.86 -4.38
N VAL A 342 -30.44 -4.06 -3.92
CA VAL A 342 -31.37 -5.03 -3.35
C VAL A 342 -31.96 -4.49 -2.05
N GLN A 343 -31.10 -4.01 -1.15
CA GLN A 343 -31.53 -3.46 0.14
C GLN A 343 -32.49 -2.27 -0.03
N TYR A 344 -32.20 -1.38 -0.99
CA TYR A 344 -32.98 -0.17 -1.17
C TYR A 344 -34.30 -0.43 -1.90
N LEU A 345 -34.34 -1.43 -2.79
CA LEU A 345 -35.58 -1.91 -3.39
C LEU A 345 -36.50 -2.50 -2.31
N HIS A 346 -35.98 -3.41 -1.47
CA HIS A 346 -36.78 -4.04 -0.41
C HIS A 346 -37.25 -3.05 0.66
N ALA A 347 -36.41 -2.07 1.01
CA ALA A 347 -36.76 -1.03 1.97
C ALA A 347 -37.66 0.08 1.38
N GLY A 348 -38.04 0.00 0.10
CA GLY A 348 -38.87 1.02 -0.55
C GLY A 348 -38.23 2.42 -0.57
N LYS A 349 -36.89 2.51 -0.53
CA LYS A 349 -36.18 3.81 -0.45
C LYS A 349 -36.33 4.67 -1.68
N VAL A 350 -36.63 4.07 -2.83
CA VAL A 350 -36.89 4.76 -4.09
C VAL A 350 -38.39 4.66 -4.40
N PRO A 351 -39.17 5.74 -4.22
CA PRO A 351 -40.60 5.73 -4.50
C PRO A 351 -40.90 5.25 -5.93
N GLY A 352 -41.74 4.22 -6.05
CA GLY A 352 -42.17 3.66 -7.33
C GLY A 352 -41.21 2.69 -8.01
N ALA A 353 -40.03 2.41 -7.43
CA ALA A 353 -39.13 1.40 -7.96
C ALA A 353 -39.72 -0.01 -7.82
N LYS A 354 -39.71 -0.78 -8.91
CA LYS A 354 -40.18 -2.19 -8.94
C LYS A 354 -39.02 -3.17 -9.17
N THR A 355 -37.91 -2.68 -9.70
CA THR A 355 -36.75 -3.47 -10.08
C THR A 355 -35.45 -2.85 -9.57
N ILE A 356 -34.37 -3.64 -9.55
CA ILE A 356 -33.02 -3.14 -9.28
C ILE A 356 -32.62 -2.05 -10.28
N ASP A 357 -33.01 -2.20 -11.54
CA ASP A 357 -32.75 -1.22 -12.59
C ASP A 357 -33.45 0.12 -12.34
N ASP A 358 -34.65 0.12 -11.77
CA ASP A 358 -35.33 1.36 -11.39
C ASP A 358 -34.53 2.10 -10.29
N VAL A 359 -34.02 1.36 -9.31
CA VAL A 359 -33.14 1.92 -8.26
C VAL A 359 -31.84 2.45 -8.88
N LYS A 360 -31.21 1.68 -9.78
CA LYS A 360 -29.98 2.11 -10.47
C LYS A 360 -30.20 3.42 -11.25
N LYS A 361 -31.22 3.47 -12.11
CA LYS A 361 -31.58 4.67 -12.89
C LYS A 361 -31.90 5.87 -11.99
N TYR A 362 -32.56 5.66 -10.86
CA TYR A 362 -32.83 6.73 -9.89
C TYR A 362 -31.54 7.37 -9.38
N TYR A 363 -30.52 6.58 -9.03
CA TYR A 363 -29.23 7.11 -8.57
C TYR A 363 -28.38 7.70 -9.71
N GLU A 364 -28.39 7.10 -10.90
CA GLU A 364 -27.73 7.67 -12.08
C GLU A 364 -28.30 9.04 -12.45
N ASN A 365 -29.63 9.21 -12.34
CA ASN A 365 -30.29 10.47 -12.66
C ASN A 365 -29.92 11.63 -11.73
N GLN A 366 -29.50 11.33 -10.50
CA GLN A 366 -29.00 12.33 -9.54
C GLN A 366 -27.56 12.78 -9.83
N VAL A 367 -26.83 12.07 -10.69
CA VAL A 367 -25.47 12.44 -11.08
C VAL A 367 -25.57 13.24 -12.39
N PRO A 368 -25.08 14.49 -12.47
CA PRO A 368 -25.08 15.26 -13.71
C PRO A 368 -24.41 14.53 -14.88
N ALA A 369 -23.34 13.76 -14.64
CA ALA A 369 -22.69 12.91 -15.64
C ALA A 369 -23.50 11.67 -16.06
N LYS A 370 -24.68 11.43 -15.48
CA LYS A 370 -25.62 10.32 -15.81
C LYS A 370 -25.03 8.91 -15.76
N ARG A 371 -24.08 8.69 -14.84
CA ARG A 371 -23.47 7.38 -14.58
C ARG A 371 -22.89 7.31 -13.17
N GLY A 372 -22.59 6.09 -12.72
CA GLY A 372 -21.76 5.87 -11.53
C GLY A 372 -20.30 6.30 -11.73
N CYS A 373 -19.62 6.50 -10.60
CA CYS A 373 -18.17 6.71 -10.55
C CYS A 373 -17.44 5.37 -10.84
N ARG A 374 -16.33 5.43 -11.57
CA ARG A 374 -15.52 4.27 -11.95
C ARG A 374 -14.12 4.36 -11.33
N VAL A 375 -13.41 3.25 -11.33
CA VAL A 375 -12.01 3.18 -10.87
C VAL A 375 -11.15 4.21 -11.61
N ASP A 376 -11.28 4.31 -12.94
CA ASP A 376 -10.50 5.26 -13.75
C ASP A 376 -10.73 6.74 -13.37
N ASP A 377 -11.94 7.08 -12.88
CA ASP A 377 -12.22 8.44 -12.41
C ASP A 377 -11.45 8.71 -11.10
N VAL A 378 -11.41 7.72 -10.20
CA VAL A 378 -10.68 7.79 -8.93
C VAL A 378 -9.17 7.80 -9.17
N MET A 379 -8.66 6.98 -10.08
CA MET A 379 -7.22 6.92 -10.40
C MET A 379 -6.68 8.25 -10.93
N LYS A 380 -7.46 8.99 -11.73
CA LYS A 380 -7.06 10.34 -12.18
C LYS A 380 -6.85 11.29 -11.00
N ALA A 381 -7.71 11.24 -9.97
CA ALA A 381 -7.54 12.03 -8.75
C ALA A 381 -6.35 11.54 -7.90
N ILE A 382 -6.12 10.21 -7.83
CA ILE A 382 -4.94 9.63 -7.16
C ILE A 382 -3.65 10.14 -7.82
N TYR A 383 -3.56 10.10 -9.14
CA TYR A 383 -2.37 10.58 -9.85
C TYR A 383 -2.18 12.09 -9.72
N TYR A 384 -3.27 12.87 -9.74
CA TYR A 384 -3.19 14.30 -9.46
C TYR A 384 -2.54 14.58 -8.10
N VAL A 385 -3.00 13.93 -7.02
CA VAL A 385 -2.43 14.19 -5.68
C VAL A 385 -1.00 13.68 -5.54
N ILE A 386 -0.64 12.59 -6.22
CA ILE A 386 0.74 12.08 -6.22
C ILE A 386 1.68 13.06 -6.93
N ASP A 387 1.28 13.61 -8.08
CA ASP A 387 2.11 14.51 -8.90
C ASP A 387 2.19 15.93 -8.32
N GLN A 388 1.13 16.41 -7.68
CA GLN A 388 1.06 17.76 -7.12
C GLN A 388 1.91 17.89 -5.84
N ASN A 389 3.03 18.60 -5.89
CA ASN A 389 3.95 18.77 -4.74
C ASN A 389 3.66 20.00 -3.88
N TYR A 390 2.83 20.94 -4.37
CA TYR A 390 2.53 22.19 -3.67
C TYR A 390 1.19 22.17 -2.93
N GLU A 391 0.56 20.99 -2.83
CA GLU A 391 -0.77 20.84 -2.25
C GLU A 391 -0.86 19.61 -1.35
N THR A 392 -1.54 19.75 -0.21
CA THR A 392 -1.87 18.68 0.73
C THR A 392 -3.11 19.08 1.54
N GLY A 393 -3.74 18.14 2.24
CA GLY A 393 -4.91 18.38 3.09
C GLY A 393 -6.24 18.49 2.36
N GLN A 394 -6.31 18.09 1.09
CA GLN A 394 -7.48 18.33 0.25
C GLN A 394 -8.53 17.24 0.35
N ALA A 395 -9.78 17.61 0.07
CA ALA A 395 -10.90 16.68 -0.14
C ALA A 395 -11.41 16.79 -1.57
N ILE A 396 -10.89 15.95 -2.47
CA ILE A 396 -11.10 16.06 -3.92
C ILE A 396 -12.38 15.33 -4.33
N PRO A 397 -13.42 16.03 -4.83
CA PRO A 397 -14.66 15.40 -5.27
C PRO A 397 -14.47 14.66 -6.60
N VAL A 398 -14.84 13.37 -6.63
CA VAL A 398 -14.92 12.56 -7.86
C VAL A 398 -16.36 12.07 -8.03
N THR A 399 -17.27 13.03 -8.22
CA THR A 399 -18.72 12.83 -8.01
C THR A 399 -19.57 12.98 -9.26
N GLY A 400 -18.96 13.13 -10.44
CA GLY A 400 -19.70 13.35 -11.70
C GLY A 400 -20.57 14.62 -11.68
N GLY A 401 -20.15 15.63 -10.91
CA GLY A 401 -20.87 16.90 -10.72
C GLY A 401 -21.93 16.87 -9.60
N GLN A 402 -22.14 15.74 -8.91
CA GLN A 402 -23.20 15.62 -7.89
C GLN A 402 -22.91 16.46 -6.63
N VAL A 403 -21.63 16.66 -6.31
CA VAL A 403 -21.18 17.56 -5.24
C VAL A 403 -20.13 18.48 -5.82
N MET A 404 -20.39 19.79 -5.75
CA MET A 404 -19.46 20.85 -6.10
C MET A 404 -19.05 21.54 -4.80
N LEU A 405 -17.75 21.67 -4.56
CA LEU A 405 -17.25 22.41 -3.40
C LEU A 405 -17.61 23.89 -3.56
N LYS A 406 -17.89 24.56 -2.44
CA LYS A 406 -18.29 25.97 -2.40
C LYS A 406 -17.10 26.87 -2.15
#